data_AF-A0A7C5XK18-F1
#
_entry.id   AF-A0A7C5XK18-F1
#
_cell.length_a   1.000
_cell.length_b   1.000
_cell.length_c   1.000
_cell.angle_alpha   90.00
_cell.angle_beta   90.00
_cell.angle_gamma   90.00
#
_symmetry.space_group_name_H-M   'P 1'
#
loop_
_entity.id
_entity.type
_entity.pdbx_description
1 polymer ?
#
loop_
_entity_poly.entity_id
_entity_poly.type
_entity_poly.pdbx_seq_one_letter_code
_entity_poly.pdbx_strand_id
1 'polypeptide(L)'
;MVARDEALTRFLRDELPGRVSAVINGSDSASVLKGLADLCVEVLVRGCGAFGVDCSGDPRVVAWRVLERVVGLSNEFVLARYGAIMLSADLIASMGDSLIVDMLVRDLVTCVEKVRVLMLRMVEEGRPWVEIYAGD
;
A
#
# COMPACT_ATOMS: atom_id res chain seq x y z
N MET A 1 2.43 -17.98 -7.62
CA MET A 1 0.98 -18.11 -7.44
C MET A 1 0.59 -17.24 -6.27
N VAL A 2 -0.48 -16.43 -6.40
CA VAL A 2 -0.99 -15.58 -5.31
C VAL A 2 -2.00 -16.43 -4.54
N ALA A 3 -1.84 -16.55 -3.22
CA ALA A 3 -2.77 -17.32 -2.41
C ALA A 3 -4.06 -16.51 -2.18
N ARG A 4 -5.20 -17.22 -2.23
CA ARG A 4 -6.48 -16.63 -1.83
C ARG A 4 -6.49 -16.39 -0.33
N ASP A 5 -7.05 -15.26 0.08
CA ASP A 5 -7.15 -14.87 1.48
C ASP A 5 -8.43 -14.05 1.70
N GLU A 6 -9.42 -14.65 2.34
CA GLU A 6 -10.72 -14.02 2.60
C GLU A 6 -10.63 -12.87 3.61
N ALA A 7 -9.73 -12.97 4.59
CA ALA A 7 -9.55 -11.94 5.61
C ALA A 7 -8.91 -10.70 4.98
N LEU A 8 -7.88 -10.90 4.15
CA LEU A 8 -7.26 -9.83 3.38
C LEU A 8 -8.26 -9.21 2.39
N THR A 9 -9.05 -10.04 1.70
CA THR A 9 -10.09 -9.56 0.76
C THR A 9 -11.10 -8.66 1.47
N ARG A 10 -11.64 -9.09 2.61
CA ARG A 10 -12.58 -8.29 3.42
C ARG A 10 -11.95 -6.97 3.87
N PHE A 11 -10.72 -7.04 4.38
CA PHE A 11 -9.99 -5.84 4.80
C PHE A 11 -9.82 -4.84 3.66
N LEU A 12 -9.32 -5.29 2.50
CA LEU A 12 -9.04 -4.44 1.34
C LEU A 12 -10.33 -3.87 0.71
N ARG A 13 -11.43 -4.63 0.73
CA ARG A 13 -12.69 -4.23 0.09
C ARG A 13 -13.55 -3.37 1.00
N ASP A 14 -13.72 -3.79 2.25
CA ASP A 14 -14.80 -3.31 3.11
C ASP A 14 -14.28 -2.35 4.21
N GLU A 15 -13.07 -2.57 4.72
CA GLU A 15 -12.54 -1.80 5.85
C GLU A 15 -11.63 -0.65 5.41
N LEU A 16 -10.70 -0.93 4.50
CA LEU A 16 -9.64 0.00 4.11
C LEU A 16 -10.16 1.35 3.57
N PRO A 17 -11.19 1.42 2.71
CA PRO A 17 -11.71 2.71 2.23
C PRO A 17 -12.19 3.63 3.35
N GLY A 18 -12.85 3.06 4.38
CA GLY A 18 -13.29 3.83 5.55
C GLY A 18 -12.12 4.33 6.39
N ARG A 19 -11.04 3.55 6.48
CA ARG A 19 -9.81 3.94 7.20
C ARG A 19 -9.03 5.01 6.46
N VAL A 20 -8.91 4.93 5.14
CA VAL A 20 -8.33 6.01 4.31
C VAL A 20 -9.11 7.29 4.53
N SER A 21 -10.45 7.23 4.47
CA SER A 21 -11.33 8.39 4.73
C SER A 21 -11.10 8.98 6.13
N ALA A 22 -10.96 8.15 7.17
CA ALA A 22 -10.68 8.63 8.52
C ALA A 22 -9.32 9.36 8.61
N VAL A 23 -8.28 8.85 7.94
CA VAL A 23 -6.94 9.44 7.95
C VAL A 23 -6.91 10.78 7.19
N ILE A 24 -7.51 10.86 6.00
CA ILE A 24 -7.49 12.09 5.19
C ILE A 24 -8.28 13.25 5.82
N ASN A 25 -9.22 12.94 6.72
CA ASN A 25 -9.96 13.93 7.51
C ASN A 25 -9.20 14.39 8.77
N GLY A 26 -7.91 14.08 8.87
CA GLY A 26 -7.02 14.54 9.95
C GLY A 26 -6.84 16.07 9.98
N SER A 27 -6.27 16.56 11.08
CA SER A 27 -6.18 17.99 11.39
C SER A 27 -5.12 18.76 10.61
N ASP A 28 -4.05 18.09 10.17
CA ASP A 28 -2.91 18.71 9.49
C ASP A 28 -2.21 17.74 8.53
N SER A 29 -1.61 18.26 7.48
CA SER A 29 -1.05 17.44 6.39
C SER A 29 0.10 16.54 6.83
N ALA A 30 0.85 16.91 7.86
CA ALA A 30 1.94 16.09 8.38
C ALA A 30 1.42 14.85 9.13
N SER A 31 0.37 15.00 9.95
CA SER A 31 -0.31 13.86 10.58
C SER A 31 -1.03 12.98 9.55
N VAL A 32 -1.65 13.56 8.53
CA VAL A 32 -2.26 12.82 7.41
C VAL A 32 -1.20 12.01 6.65
N LEU A 33 -0.05 12.60 6.33
CA LEU A 33 1.04 11.93 5.61
C LEU A 33 1.52 10.69 6.38
N LYS A 34 1.80 10.85 7.68
CA LYS A 34 2.22 9.75 8.55
C LYS A 34 1.15 8.66 8.64
N GLY A 35 -0.10 9.05 8.86
CA GLY A 35 -1.22 8.10 8.94
C GLY A 35 -1.40 7.29 7.66
N LEU A 36 -1.24 7.91 6.49
CA LEU A 36 -1.32 7.21 5.20
C LEU A 36 -0.12 6.29 4.99
N ALA A 37 1.08 6.69 5.41
CA ALA A 37 2.27 5.86 5.33
C ALA A 37 2.13 4.61 6.22
N ASP A 38 1.69 4.77 7.46
CA ASP A 38 1.45 3.66 8.38
C ASP A 38 0.34 2.73 7.85
N LEU A 39 -0.72 3.30 7.29
CA LEU A 39 -1.78 2.51 6.65
C LEU A 39 -1.25 1.75 5.44
N CYS A 40 -0.40 2.35 4.61
CA CYS A 40 0.23 1.67 3.49
C CYS A 40 1.13 0.51 3.95
N VAL A 41 1.92 0.71 5.01
CA VAL A 41 2.71 -0.36 5.64
C VAL A 41 1.80 -1.49 6.10
N GLU A 42 0.71 -1.18 6.81
CA GLU A 42 -0.22 -2.19 7.30
C GLU A 42 -0.87 -2.99 6.15
N VAL A 43 -1.30 -2.31 5.08
CA VAL A 43 -1.89 -2.95 3.90
C VAL A 43 -0.92 -3.97 3.29
N LEU A 44 0.34 -3.57 3.11
CA LEU A 44 1.37 -4.44 2.55
C LEU A 44 1.70 -5.59 3.51
N VAL A 45 1.85 -5.32 4.80
CA VAL A 45 2.13 -6.36 5.81
C VAL A 45 1.01 -7.39 5.87
N ARG A 46 -0.26 -6.97 5.86
CA ARG A 46 -1.40 -7.92 5.82
C ARG A 46 -1.38 -8.79 4.55
N GLY A 47 -0.75 -8.32 3.48
CA GLY A 47 -0.55 -9.08 2.24
C GLY A 47 0.52 -10.17 2.29
N CYS A 48 1.44 -10.15 3.26
CA CYS A 48 2.66 -10.96 3.20
C CYS A 48 2.40 -12.46 2.89
N GLY A 49 1.46 -13.08 3.60
CA GLY A 49 1.10 -14.48 3.41
C GLY A 49 0.53 -14.76 2.02
N ALA A 50 -0.42 -13.95 1.57
CA ALA A 50 -1.05 -14.08 0.25
C ALA A 50 -0.04 -13.96 -0.90
N PHE A 51 0.99 -13.15 -0.70
CA PHE A 51 2.03 -12.89 -1.70
C PHE A 51 3.28 -13.76 -1.56
N GLY A 52 3.29 -14.70 -0.61
CA GLY A 52 4.39 -15.65 -0.39
C GLY A 52 5.67 -14.99 0.14
N VAL A 53 5.50 -13.93 0.92
CA VAL A 53 6.58 -13.16 1.56
C VAL A 53 6.62 -13.49 3.05
N ASP A 54 7.81 -13.66 3.61
CA ASP A 54 7.98 -13.85 5.05
C ASP A 54 7.45 -12.63 5.82
N CYS A 55 6.48 -12.87 6.70
CA CYS A 55 5.80 -11.87 7.51
C CYS A 55 6.59 -11.48 8.77
N SER A 56 7.74 -12.11 9.03
CA SER A 56 8.52 -11.89 10.24
C SER A 56 9.44 -10.66 10.14
N GLY A 57 9.67 -10.01 11.29
CA GLY A 57 10.63 -8.92 11.42
C GLY A 57 9.99 -7.52 11.44
N ASP A 58 10.78 -6.53 11.05
CA ASP A 58 10.35 -5.13 11.04
C ASP A 58 9.22 -4.90 10.01
N PRO A 59 8.09 -4.29 10.41
CA PRO A 59 6.94 -4.08 9.52
C PRO A 59 7.27 -3.29 8.26
N ARG A 60 8.18 -2.32 8.31
CA ARG A 60 8.56 -1.51 7.14
C ARG A 60 9.42 -2.33 6.17
N VAL A 61 10.30 -3.18 6.69
CA VAL A 61 11.05 -4.15 5.87
C VAL A 61 10.13 -5.18 5.23
N VAL A 62 9.16 -5.72 5.97
CA VAL A 62 8.16 -6.66 5.42
C VAL A 62 7.33 -5.96 4.35
N ALA A 63 6.81 -4.76 4.62
CA ALA A 63 6.06 -3.97 3.65
C ALA A 63 6.85 -3.73 2.36
N TRP A 64 8.14 -3.39 2.47
CA TRP A 64 9.02 -3.21 1.31
C TRP A 64 9.12 -4.49 0.46
N ARG A 65 9.35 -5.65 1.09
CA ARG A 65 9.42 -6.94 0.38
C ARG A 65 8.10 -7.31 -0.29
N VAL A 66 6.97 -7.04 0.36
CA VAL A 66 5.64 -7.23 -0.24
C VAL A 66 5.45 -6.28 -1.42
N LEU A 67 5.86 -5.02 -1.30
CA LEU A 67 5.78 -4.04 -2.38
C LEU A 67 6.61 -4.49 -3.59
N GLU A 68 7.85 -4.94 -3.40
CA GLU A 68 8.70 -5.52 -4.46
C GLU A 68 7.98 -6.69 -5.15
N ARG A 69 7.34 -7.55 -4.36
CA ARG A 69 6.58 -8.69 -4.89
C ARG A 69 5.37 -8.23 -5.71
N VAL A 70 4.60 -7.26 -5.22
CA VAL A 70 3.45 -6.67 -5.92
C VAL A 70 3.90 -6.00 -7.22
N VAL A 71 5.00 -5.26 -7.22
CA VAL A 71 5.59 -4.66 -8.44
C VAL A 71 5.94 -5.74 -9.45
N GLY A 72 6.62 -6.82 -9.03
CA GLY A 72 6.97 -7.92 -9.93
C GLY A 72 5.76 -8.66 -10.53
N LEU A 73 4.63 -8.69 -9.83
CA LEU A 73 3.40 -9.34 -10.29
C LEU A 73 2.47 -8.42 -11.10
N SER A 74 2.70 -7.11 -11.07
CA SER A 74 1.83 -6.11 -11.71
C SER A 74 2.51 -5.27 -12.77
N ASN A 75 3.85 -5.26 -12.81
CA ASN A 75 4.65 -4.37 -13.64
C ASN A 75 4.46 -2.87 -13.32
N GLU A 76 3.96 -2.55 -12.13
CA GLU A 76 3.63 -1.18 -11.70
C GLU A 76 4.78 -0.51 -10.95
N PHE A 77 5.85 -0.17 -11.66
CA PHE A 77 7.07 0.40 -11.06
C PHE A 77 6.87 1.71 -10.30
N VAL A 78 5.80 2.46 -10.58
CA VAL A 78 5.47 3.68 -9.83
C VAL A 78 5.27 3.40 -8.33
N LEU A 79 4.83 2.19 -7.98
CA LEU A 79 4.65 1.79 -6.58
C LEU A 79 5.95 1.84 -5.78
N ALA A 80 7.10 1.57 -6.39
CA ALA A 80 8.39 1.68 -5.72
C ALA A 80 8.71 3.12 -5.30
N ARG A 81 8.30 4.11 -6.11
CA ARG A 81 8.46 5.53 -5.75
C ARG A 81 7.58 5.89 -4.56
N TYR A 82 6.34 5.41 -4.55
CA TYR A 82 5.46 5.61 -3.41
C TYR A 82 5.94 4.89 -2.16
N GLY A 83 6.56 3.72 -2.30
CA GLY A 83 7.23 3.01 -1.21
C GLY A 83 8.34 3.84 -0.58
N ALA A 84 9.14 4.57 -1.38
CA ALA A 84 10.17 5.46 -0.86
C ALA A 84 9.57 6.62 -0.04
N ILE A 85 8.43 7.18 -0.48
CA ILE A 85 7.70 8.22 0.26
C ILE A 85 7.19 7.67 1.59
N MET A 86 6.54 6.51 1.55
CA MET A 86 6.02 5.80 2.74
C MET A 86 7.12 5.57 3.78
N LEU A 87 8.29 5.06 3.36
CA LEU A 87 9.40 4.80 4.28
C LEU A 87 10.03 6.09 4.85
N SER A 88 9.91 7.20 4.13
CA SER A 88 10.51 8.49 4.49
C SER A 88 9.52 9.46 5.14
N ALA A 89 8.27 9.05 5.38
CA ALA A 89 7.18 9.93 5.77
C ALA A 89 7.47 10.73 7.06
N ASP A 90 8.16 10.14 8.03
CA ASP A 90 8.52 10.81 9.28
C ASP A 90 9.50 11.98 9.09
N LEU A 91 10.50 11.77 8.23
CA LEU A 91 11.46 12.80 7.87
C LEU A 91 10.77 13.93 7.07
N ILE A 92 9.95 13.56 6.11
CA ILE A 92 9.23 14.50 5.25
C ILE A 92 8.26 15.34 6.09
N ALA A 93 7.49 14.71 6.98
CA ALA A 93 6.53 15.39 7.84
C ALA A 93 7.18 16.35 8.85
N SER A 94 8.45 16.13 9.21
CA SER A 94 9.17 16.97 10.19
C SER A 94 9.96 18.13 9.55
N MET A 95 10.27 18.04 8.25
CA MET A 95 11.13 19.00 7.56
C MET A 95 10.51 19.61 6.30
N GLY A 96 9.39 19.06 5.84
CA GLY A 96 8.77 19.42 4.57
C GLY A 96 8.05 20.75 4.62
N ASP A 97 8.19 21.52 3.56
CA ASP A 97 7.28 22.63 3.26
C ASP A 97 5.83 22.10 3.13
N SER A 98 4.86 22.86 3.62
CA SER A 98 3.45 22.42 3.67
C SER A 98 2.90 22.04 2.30
N LEU A 99 3.29 22.74 1.22
CA LEU A 99 2.86 22.42 -0.13
C LEU A 99 3.43 21.07 -0.60
N ILE A 100 4.68 20.78 -0.25
CA ILE A 100 5.32 19.49 -0.55
C ILE A 100 4.63 18.38 0.22
N VAL A 101 4.33 18.59 1.50
CA VAL A 101 3.61 17.61 2.32
C VAL A 101 2.22 17.32 1.75
N ASP A 102 1.46 18.35 1.35
CA ASP A 102 0.15 18.19 0.71
C ASP A 102 0.21 17.38 -0.60
N MET A 103 1.22 17.62 -1.43
CA MET A 103 1.45 16.85 -2.65
C MET A 103 1.71 15.37 -2.34
N LEU A 104 2.57 15.11 -1.36
CA LEU A 104 2.96 13.75 -0.99
C LEU A 104 1.82 12.99 -0.27
N VAL A 105 0.93 13.69 0.42
CA VAL A 105 -0.32 13.13 0.93
C VAL A 105 -1.15 12.56 -0.22
N ARG A 106 -1.32 13.31 -1.32
CA ARG A 106 -2.07 12.83 -2.50
C ARG A 106 -1.39 11.64 -3.18
N ASP A 107 -0.06 11.64 -3.22
CA ASP A 107 0.71 10.51 -3.73
C ASP A 107 0.52 9.26 -2.87
N LEU A 108 0.50 9.39 -1.53
CA LEU A 108 0.24 8.26 -0.64
C LEU A 108 -1.20 7.77 -0.70
N VAL A 109 -2.20 8.64 -0.85
CA VAL A 109 -3.59 8.18 -1.12
C VAL A 109 -3.62 7.34 -2.39
N THR A 110 -2.97 7.83 -3.45
CA THR A 110 -2.88 7.09 -4.72
C THR A 110 -2.16 5.75 -4.54
N CYS A 111 -1.10 5.71 -3.73
CA CYS A 111 -0.39 4.49 -3.40
C CYS A 111 -1.30 3.47 -2.71
N VAL A 112 -1.96 3.86 -1.62
CA VAL A 112 -2.83 2.98 -0.84
C VAL A 112 -3.94 2.41 -1.72
N GLU A 113 -4.59 3.24 -2.52
CA GLU A 113 -5.66 2.81 -3.41
C GLU A 113 -5.16 1.90 -4.53
N LYS A 114 -3.99 2.21 -5.13
CA LYS A 114 -3.42 1.38 -6.20
C LYS A 114 -2.98 0.02 -5.67
N VAL A 115 -2.29 -0.01 -4.52
CA VAL A 115 -1.91 -1.24 -3.82
C VAL A 115 -3.17 -2.05 -3.47
N ARG A 116 -4.20 -1.39 -2.90
CA ARG A 116 -5.48 -2.02 -2.55
C ARG A 116 -6.13 -2.71 -3.73
N VAL A 117 -6.30 -2.00 -4.85
CA VAL A 117 -6.96 -2.55 -6.06
C VAL A 117 -6.15 -3.71 -6.64
N LEU A 118 -4.84 -3.53 -6.79
CA LEU A 118 -3.97 -4.57 -7.35
C LEU A 118 -3.97 -5.83 -6.48
N MET A 119 -3.76 -5.66 -5.17
CA MET A 119 -3.74 -6.79 -4.24
C MET A 119 -5.10 -7.49 -4.18
N LEU A 120 -6.19 -6.74 -4.08
CA LEU A 120 -7.53 -7.29 -4.01
C LEU A 120 -7.82 -8.18 -5.23
N ARG A 121 -7.54 -7.69 -6.44
CA ARG A 121 -7.82 -8.43 -7.68
C ARG A 121 -6.93 -9.65 -7.82
N MET A 122 -5.63 -9.53 -7.51
CA MET A 122 -4.72 -10.68 -7.53
C MET A 122 -5.09 -11.77 -6.52
N VAL A 123 -5.57 -11.38 -5.33
CA VAL A 123 -5.98 -12.33 -4.29
C VAL A 123 -7.32 -12.99 -4.61
N GLU A 124 -8.29 -12.24 -5.13
CA GLU A 124 -9.58 -12.78 -5.59
C GLU A 124 -9.39 -13.84 -6.69
N GLU A 125 -8.54 -13.55 -7.67
CA GLU A 125 -8.32 -14.42 -8.81
C GLU A 125 -7.26 -15.50 -8.57
N GLY A 126 -6.39 -15.31 -7.58
CA GLY A 126 -5.28 -16.23 -7.26
C GLY A 126 -4.13 -16.17 -8.28
N ARG A 127 -4.07 -15.13 -9.10
CA ARG A 127 -3.11 -14.98 -10.19
C ARG A 127 -2.50 -13.57 -10.26
N PRO A 128 -1.31 -13.39 -10.84
CA PRO A 128 -0.65 -12.09 -11.00
C PRO A 128 -1.48 -11.10 -11.82
N TRP A 129 -1.38 -9.80 -11.50
CA TRP A 129 -2.10 -8.75 -12.20
C TRP A 129 -1.78 -8.68 -13.70
N VAL A 130 -0.52 -8.93 -14.07
CA VAL A 130 -0.10 -8.98 -15.48
C VAL A 130 -0.86 -10.04 -16.29
N GLU A 131 -1.26 -11.15 -15.64
CA GLU A 131 -2.07 -12.21 -16.28
C GLU A 131 -3.55 -11.80 -16.33
N ILE A 132 -4.08 -11.22 -15.24
CA ILE A 132 -5.48 -10.73 -15.17
C ILE A 132 -5.76 -9.72 -16.27
N TYR A 133 -4.84 -8.76 -16.47
CA TYR A 133 -5.03 -7.69 -17.45
C TYR A 133 -4.81 -8.16 -18.90
N ALA A 134 -3.97 -9.17 -19.12
CA ALA A 134 -3.71 -9.72 -20.45
C ALA A 134 -4.92 -10.48 -21.02
N GLY A 135 -5.86 -10.92 -20.18
CA GLY A 135 -7.09 -11.59 -20.60
C GLY A 135 -6.95 -13.07 -20.96
N ASP A 136 -5.89 -13.72 -20.48
CA ASP A 136 -5.60 -15.15 -20.67
C ASP A 136 -6.30 -16.07 -19.63
#